data_AF-A0A9R0U334-F1
#
_entry.id   AF-A0A9R0U334-F1
#
_cell.length_a   1.000
_cell.length_b   1.000
_cell.length_c   1.000
_cell.angle_alpha   90.00
_cell.angle_beta   90.00
_cell.angle_gamma   90.00
#
_symmetry.space_group_name_H-M   'P 1'
#
loop_
_entity.id
_entity.type
_entity.pdbx_description
1 polymer ?
#
loop_
_entity_poly.entity_id
_entity_poly.type
_entity_poly.pdbx_seq_one_letter_code
_entity_poly.pdbx_strand_id
1 'polypeptide(L)'
;MTAWDNEYQLFQPSGAIKFPLEVSTEAWKEKVNRLELLLTVKESAMDVPSNLEARRRLTFFTNSLFMDMPDAPKVRNTLSFSALTPYYNEHVLFSIKELEEENEDGVSTLFYLQKIYPDEWKNFQERIEEELKDDEELKEEALRQWASYRGQTLTRTVRGMMYYRKALVLEAFLDMAKHEDLMEGYKAAGTISDEEWKSLIAQCEALADMKFAYVVSCQQYGNDKRSALSNAQDILQLMRTYPSLRVAYIDVVEDRVGEKQIETAYYSTLVKVALNKDSESAGPVQNLDQVIYRIKLPGPAILGEGKPENQNHAIIFTRGEGLQTIDMNQDNYMEEALKMRNLLQEFLTEDGIRQPSILGVREHIFTGSVSSLAWFMSNQEHSFVTIGQRLLANPLKFDSTMATRMYLIGFSI
;
A
#
# COMPACT_ATOMS: atom_id res chain seq x y z
N MET A 1 40.86 -27.44 39.32
CA MET A 1 39.53 -26.86 39.57
C MET A 1 38.82 -27.76 40.55
N THR A 2 38.54 -27.23 41.74
CA THR A 2 37.88 -27.94 42.85
C THR A 2 36.40 -28.18 42.51
N ALA A 3 35.84 -29.25 43.07
CA ALA A 3 34.49 -29.77 42.81
C ALA A 3 33.31 -28.85 43.23
N TRP A 4 33.52 -27.53 43.31
CA TRP A 4 32.52 -26.52 43.63
C TRP A 4 32.05 -25.70 42.42
N ASP A 5 32.68 -25.86 41.24
CA ASP A 5 32.25 -25.14 40.03
C ASP A 5 30.98 -25.72 39.38
N ASN A 6 30.41 -26.80 39.94
CA ASN A 6 29.23 -27.49 39.39
C ASN A 6 27.92 -27.19 40.15
N GLU A 7 27.91 -26.28 41.11
CA GLU A 7 26.69 -25.94 41.86
C GLU A 7 26.04 -24.66 41.33
N TYR A 8 24.95 -24.87 40.57
CA TYR A 8 23.82 -23.96 40.41
C TYR A 8 24.14 -22.48 40.16
N GLN A 9 24.21 -22.10 38.88
CA GLN A 9 23.98 -20.70 38.50
C GLN A 9 22.55 -20.32 38.91
N LEU A 10 22.42 -19.60 40.04
CA LEU A 10 21.17 -19.19 40.70
C LEU A 10 20.17 -18.41 39.82
N PHE A 11 20.52 -18.10 38.57
CA PHE A 11 19.74 -17.27 37.65
C PHE A 11 19.65 -17.84 36.23
N GLN A 12 19.79 -19.14 35.99
CA GLN A 12 19.45 -19.72 34.69
C GLN A 12 18.00 -20.23 34.68
N PRO A 13 17.00 -19.39 34.31
CA PRO A 13 15.69 -19.92 33.97
C PRO A 13 15.82 -20.87 32.78
N SER A 14 14.86 -21.78 32.64
CA SER A 14 14.69 -22.58 31.42
C SER A 14 14.62 -21.64 30.20
N GLY A 15 15.67 -21.63 29.37
CA GLY A 15 15.81 -20.70 28.24
C GLY A 15 16.95 -19.68 28.38
N ALA A 16 17.75 -19.72 29.45
CA ALA A 16 18.93 -18.88 29.57
C ALA A 16 19.94 -19.15 28.43
N ILE A 17 20.41 -18.08 27.79
CA ILE A 17 21.42 -18.15 26.73
C ILE A 17 22.71 -18.67 27.35
N LYS A 18 23.16 -19.85 26.93
CA LYS A 18 24.47 -20.38 27.30
C LYS A 18 25.55 -19.57 26.57
N PHE A 19 26.39 -18.90 27.35
CA PHE A 19 27.54 -18.15 26.84
C PHE A 19 28.84 -18.85 27.27
N PRO A 20 29.82 -19.02 26.36
CA PRO A 20 29.80 -18.64 24.95
C PRO A 20 28.80 -19.48 24.14
N LEU A 21 28.21 -18.89 23.08
CA LEU A 21 27.28 -19.58 22.19
C LEU A 21 28.00 -20.77 21.54
N GLU A 22 27.48 -21.98 21.72
CA GLU A 22 28.06 -23.21 21.14
C GLU A 22 27.97 -23.23 19.60
N VAL A 23 26.97 -22.57 19.02
CA VAL A 23 26.79 -22.40 17.56
C VAL A 23 26.49 -20.94 17.25
N SER A 24 27.40 -20.28 16.52
CA SER A 24 27.23 -18.90 16.06
C SER A 24 26.69 -18.91 14.61
N THR A 25 25.37 -18.95 14.45
CA THR A 25 24.74 -18.71 13.15
C THR A 25 24.78 -17.22 12.79
N GLU A 26 24.69 -16.91 11.50
CA GLU A 26 24.70 -15.53 11.00
C GLU A 26 23.54 -14.70 11.60
N ALA A 27 22.37 -15.33 11.79
CA ALA A 27 21.22 -14.75 12.47
C ALA A 27 21.50 -14.39 13.95
N TRP A 28 22.23 -15.24 14.69
CA TRP A 28 22.63 -14.93 16.08
C TRP A 28 23.62 -13.77 16.12
N LYS A 29 24.57 -13.72 15.20
CA LYS A 29 25.49 -12.57 15.08
C LYS A 29 24.72 -11.29 14.79
N GLU A 30 23.76 -11.31 13.89
CA GLU A 30 22.93 -10.14 13.59
C GLU A 30 22.14 -9.66 14.81
N LYS A 31 21.54 -10.57 15.58
CA LYS A 31 20.80 -10.22 16.81
C LYS A 31 21.71 -9.68 17.92
N VAL A 32 22.88 -10.28 18.11
CA VAL A 32 23.88 -9.78 19.07
C VAL A 32 24.39 -8.41 18.65
N ASN A 33 24.73 -8.23 17.37
CA ASN A 33 25.13 -6.93 16.83
C ASN A 33 24.00 -5.90 16.98
N ARG A 34 22.74 -6.29 16.79
CA ARG A 34 21.58 -5.40 16.98
C ARG A 34 21.35 -5.05 18.44
N LEU A 35 21.52 -5.99 19.37
CA LEU A 35 21.43 -5.74 20.80
C LEU A 35 22.59 -4.86 21.27
N GLU A 36 23.81 -5.15 20.81
CA GLU A 36 24.99 -4.31 21.02
C GLU A 36 24.73 -2.90 20.48
N LEU A 37 24.24 -2.77 19.26
CA LEU A 37 23.83 -1.48 18.69
C LEU A 37 22.81 -0.77 19.60
N LEU A 38 21.73 -1.45 20.01
CA LEU A 38 20.71 -0.86 20.90
C LEU A 38 21.28 -0.40 22.26
N LEU A 39 22.24 -1.14 22.81
CA LEU A 39 22.85 -0.85 24.11
C LEU A 39 24.03 0.15 24.03
N THR A 40 24.68 0.24 22.87
CA THR A 40 25.89 1.05 22.66
C THR A 40 25.66 2.30 21.83
N VAL A 41 24.49 2.45 21.20
CA VAL A 41 24.03 3.72 20.62
C VAL A 41 23.93 4.75 21.74
N LYS A 42 25.02 5.50 21.88
CA LYS A 42 25.02 6.77 22.60
C LYS A 42 24.29 7.73 21.68
N GLU A 43 23.13 8.23 22.12
CA GLU A 43 22.32 9.22 21.41
C GLU A 43 23.21 10.29 20.77
N SER A 44 23.46 10.09 19.48
CA SER A 44 24.28 10.96 18.67
C SER A 44 23.37 11.38 17.53
N ALA A 45 23.18 12.68 17.37
CA ALA A 45 22.37 13.28 16.30
C ALA A 45 22.82 12.88 14.86
N MET A 46 23.88 12.08 14.74
CA MET A 46 24.43 11.53 13.48
C MET A 46 23.57 10.43 12.86
N ASP A 47 22.77 9.69 13.64
CA ASP A 47 21.98 8.55 13.11
C ASP A 47 20.54 8.92 12.72
N VAL A 48 20.18 10.21 12.81
CA VAL A 48 18.85 10.68 12.40
C VAL A 48 18.80 10.75 10.86
N PRO A 49 17.88 10.04 10.18
CA PRO A 49 17.82 9.98 8.72
C PRO A 49 17.90 11.38 8.10
N SER A 50 18.82 11.64 7.16
CA SER A 50 18.99 12.99 6.60
C SER A 50 17.73 13.52 5.90
N ASN A 51 16.97 12.63 5.27
CA ASN A 51 15.72 12.94 4.57
C ASN A 51 14.63 13.39 5.56
N LEU A 52 14.08 14.59 5.31
CA LEU A 52 13.08 15.21 6.18
C LEU A 52 11.77 14.42 6.22
N GLU A 53 11.36 13.84 5.10
CA GLU A 53 10.13 13.06 4.99
C GLU A 53 10.24 11.74 5.77
N ALA A 54 11.40 11.09 5.75
CA ALA A 54 11.70 9.92 6.56
C ALA A 54 11.62 10.25 8.06
N ARG A 55 12.23 11.36 8.50
CA ARG A 55 12.12 11.83 9.89
C ARG A 55 10.66 12.05 10.28
N ARG A 56 9.90 12.75 9.44
CA ARG A 56 8.49 13.06 9.70
C ARG A 56 7.67 11.77 9.84
N ARG A 57 7.80 10.85 8.88
CA ARG A 57 7.09 9.57 8.86
C ARG A 57 7.39 8.71 10.09
N LEU A 58 8.67 8.54 10.43
CA LEU A 58 9.09 7.78 11.61
C LEU A 58 8.61 8.42 12.91
N THR A 59 8.72 9.75 13.01
CA THR A 59 8.23 10.50 14.18
C THR A 59 6.72 10.36 14.33
N PHE A 60 5.98 10.50 13.23
CA PHE A 60 4.53 10.35 13.22
C PHE A 60 4.10 8.94 13.65
N PHE A 61 4.71 7.91 13.04
CA PHE A 61 4.43 6.53 13.38
C PHE A 61 4.76 6.23 14.84
N THR A 62 5.95 6.60 15.32
CA THR A 62 6.38 6.37 16.70
C THR A 62 5.45 7.04 17.70
N ASN A 63 5.07 8.30 17.46
CA ASN A 63 4.11 9.01 18.31
C ASN A 63 2.73 8.33 18.31
N SER A 64 2.31 7.80 17.17
CA SER A 64 1.02 7.11 17.06
C SER A 64 0.97 5.80 17.85
N LEU A 65 2.11 5.15 18.11
CA LEU A 65 2.16 3.94 18.95
C LEU A 65 1.84 4.22 20.43
N PHE A 66 1.92 5.48 20.86
CA PHE A 66 1.54 5.92 22.21
C PHE A 66 0.08 6.41 22.29
N MET A 67 -0.66 6.39 21.18
CA MET A 67 -2.08 6.74 21.19
C MET A 67 -2.92 5.59 21.75
N ASP A 68 -4.04 5.93 22.38
CA ASP A 68 -5.06 4.97 22.78
C ASP A 68 -5.68 4.38 21.51
N MET A 69 -5.39 3.09 21.25
CA MET A 69 -5.92 2.34 20.11
C MET A 69 -6.33 0.95 20.61
N PRO A 70 -7.42 0.37 20.07
CA PRO A 70 -7.80 -1.00 20.40
C PRO A 70 -6.68 -2.01 20.09
N ASP A 71 -6.64 -3.08 20.87
CA ASP A 71 -5.69 -4.17 20.64
C ASP A 71 -5.94 -4.85 19.29
N ALA A 72 -4.84 -5.15 18.57
CA ALA A 72 -4.94 -5.84 17.29
C ALA A 72 -5.27 -7.32 17.49
N PRO A 73 -6.35 -7.85 16.87
CA PRO A 73 -6.56 -9.27 16.81
C PRO A 73 -5.56 -9.93 15.86
N LYS A 74 -5.39 -11.25 15.98
CA LYS A 74 -4.68 -12.04 14.96
C LYS A 74 -5.27 -11.78 13.57
N VAL A 75 -4.46 -11.80 12.51
CA VAL A 75 -4.88 -11.50 11.13
C VAL A 75 -6.13 -12.31 10.75
N ARG A 76 -6.19 -13.60 11.09
CA ARG A 76 -7.36 -14.44 10.82
C ARG A 76 -8.69 -13.91 11.40
N ASN A 77 -8.63 -13.19 12.52
CA ASN A 77 -9.78 -12.68 13.28
C ASN A 77 -10.03 -11.19 13.03
N THR A 78 -9.20 -10.50 12.25
CA THR A 78 -9.43 -9.09 11.92
C THR A 78 -10.60 -8.92 10.96
N LEU A 79 -11.24 -7.75 10.97
CA LEU A 79 -12.28 -7.42 10.01
C LEU A 79 -11.67 -7.35 8.61
N SER A 80 -12.37 -7.91 7.64
CA SER A 80 -12.02 -7.79 6.24
C SER A 80 -12.40 -6.41 5.71
N PHE A 81 -11.62 -5.86 4.78
CA PHE A 81 -11.94 -4.57 4.19
C PHE A 81 -11.48 -4.48 2.73
N SER A 82 -12.10 -3.57 1.99
CA SER A 82 -11.66 -3.21 0.64
C SER A 82 -11.22 -1.75 0.58
N ALA A 83 -10.22 -1.47 -0.24
CA ALA A 83 -9.99 -0.13 -0.77
C ALA A 83 -10.67 0.04 -2.13
N LEU A 84 -11.17 1.23 -2.43
CA LEU A 84 -11.80 1.59 -3.69
C LEU A 84 -11.30 2.95 -4.18
N THR A 85 -10.68 2.97 -5.34
CA THR A 85 -10.18 4.22 -5.95
C THR A 85 -10.87 4.45 -7.30
N PRO A 86 -11.58 5.58 -7.48
CA PRO A 86 -12.05 5.98 -8.80
C PRO A 86 -10.88 6.50 -9.63
N TYR A 87 -10.81 6.11 -10.89
CA TYR A 87 -9.81 6.51 -11.86
C TYR A 87 -10.49 6.87 -13.17
N TYR A 88 -10.03 7.93 -13.83
CA TYR A 88 -10.57 8.30 -15.12
C TYR A 88 -9.53 8.25 -16.23
N ASN A 89 -8.61 9.21 -16.26
CA ASN A 89 -7.64 9.37 -17.34
C ASN A 89 -6.30 9.96 -16.88
N GLU A 90 -6.09 10.07 -15.57
CA GLU A 90 -4.82 10.55 -15.01
C GLU A 90 -3.66 9.66 -15.48
N HIS A 91 -2.42 10.13 -15.38
CA HIS A 91 -1.28 9.30 -15.81
C HIS A 91 -1.21 8.01 -14.96
N VAL A 92 -1.13 6.86 -15.61
CA VAL A 92 -0.93 5.59 -14.90
C VAL A 92 0.50 5.50 -14.39
N LEU A 93 1.45 5.67 -15.31
CA LEU A 93 2.89 5.65 -15.12
C LEU A 93 3.47 6.64 -16.12
N PHE A 94 4.40 7.50 -15.70
CA PHE A 94 5.04 8.42 -16.63
C PHE A 94 5.86 7.66 -17.67
N SER A 95 5.72 8.06 -18.93
CA SER A 95 6.62 7.66 -20.01
C SER A 95 7.91 8.49 -19.97
N ILE A 96 9.01 7.96 -20.50
CA ILE A 96 10.26 8.74 -20.62
C ILE A 96 10.05 10.02 -21.41
N LYS A 97 9.24 9.96 -22.47
CA LYS A 97 8.90 11.14 -23.26
C LYS A 97 8.28 12.25 -22.41
N GLU A 98 7.31 11.93 -21.56
CA GLU A 98 6.68 12.91 -20.65
C GLU A 98 7.64 13.44 -19.57
N LEU A 99 8.64 12.63 -19.19
CA LEU A 99 9.65 13.04 -18.21
C LEU A 99 10.67 14.01 -18.79
N GLU A 100 10.99 13.87 -20.08
CA GLU A 100 11.98 14.68 -20.80
C GLU A 100 11.36 15.89 -21.52
N GLU A 101 10.07 15.84 -21.84
CA GLU A 101 9.35 16.94 -22.49
C GLU A 101 9.41 18.20 -21.63
N GLU A 102 9.93 19.27 -22.23
CA GLU A 102 10.06 20.57 -21.59
C GLU A 102 8.74 21.33 -21.67
N ASN A 103 8.36 21.98 -20.56
CA ASN A 103 7.22 22.89 -20.54
C ASN A 103 7.56 24.23 -21.23
N GLU A 104 6.62 25.18 -21.22
CA GLU A 104 6.79 26.53 -21.82
C GLU A 104 8.01 27.30 -21.28
N ASP A 105 8.47 26.96 -20.07
CA ASP A 105 9.64 27.56 -19.40
C ASP A 105 10.95 26.80 -19.66
N GLY A 106 10.94 25.75 -20.49
CA GLY A 106 12.13 24.93 -20.77
C GLY A 106 12.48 23.95 -19.63
N VAL A 107 11.53 23.64 -18.75
CA VAL A 107 11.73 22.77 -17.60
C VAL A 107 11.02 21.44 -17.82
N SER A 108 11.78 20.33 -17.78
CA SER A 108 11.22 18.98 -17.84
C SER A 108 10.75 18.50 -16.47
N THR A 109 9.77 17.57 -16.47
CA THR A 109 9.25 16.95 -15.24
C THR A 109 10.37 16.27 -14.45
N LEU A 110 11.29 15.58 -15.13
CA LEU A 110 12.42 14.92 -14.48
C LEU A 110 13.34 15.92 -13.80
N PHE A 111 13.71 17.01 -14.49
CA PHE A 111 14.56 18.05 -13.92
C PHE A 111 13.92 18.67 -12.67
N TYR A 112 12.61 18.96 -12.73
CA TYR A 112 11.87 19.50 -11.60
C TYR A 112 11.90 18.56 -10.39
N LEU A 113 11.63 17.27 -10.58
CA LEU A 113 11.67 16.26 -9.51
C LEU A 113 13.06 16.10 -8.90
N GLN A 114 14.11 16.12 -9.72
CA GLN A 114 15.50 16.08 -9.24
C GLN A 114 15.86 17.29 -8.36
N LYS A 115 15.29 18.47 -8.65
CA LYS A 115 15.53 19.68 -7.87
C LYS A 115 14.78 19.71 -6.55
N ILE A 116 13.58 19.15 -6.49
CA ILE A 116 12.79 19.09 -5.25
C ILE A 116 13.25 17.99 -4.32
N TYR A 117 13.72 16.86 -4.85
CA TYR A 117 14.12 15.69 -4.08
C TYR A 117 15.60 15.30 -4.31
N PRO A 118 16.57 16.19 -4.03
CA PRO A 118 17.97 15.97 -4.39
C PRO A 118 18.62 14.81 -3.61
N ASP A 119 18.25 14.62 -2.36
CA ASP A 119 18.71 13.52 -1.51
C ASP A 119 18.11 12.18 -1.95
N GLU A 120 16.83 12.14 -2.26
CA GLU A 120 16.17 10.93 -2.77
C GLU A 120 16.63 10.53 -4.17
N TRP A 121 16.98 11.52 -5.02
CA TRP A 121 17.57 11.29 -6.32
C TRP A 121 18.96 10.65 -6.17
N LYS A 122 19.81 11.18 -5.28
CA LYS A 122 21.12 10.58 -5.00
C LYS A 122 20.99 9.12 -4.53
N ASN A 123 20.10 8.85 -3.58
CA ASN A 123 19.83 7.49 -3.09
C ASN A 123 19.26 6.57 -4.19
N PHE A 124 18.55 7.12 -5.17
CA PHE A 124 18.10 6.38 -6.34
C PHE A 124 19.26 6.04 -7.26
N GLN A 125 20.10 7.01 -7.62
CA GLN A 125 21.28 6.77 -8.46
C GLN A 125 22.21 5.72 -7.86
N GLU A 126 22.49 5.80 -6.56
CA GLU A 126 23.33 4.83 -5.84
C GLU A 126 22.78 3.39 -5.97
N ARG A 127 21.48 3.19 -5.75
CA ARG A 127 20.86 1.86 -5.86
C ARG A 127 20.84 1.34 -7.29
N ILE A 128 20.51 2.19 -8.26
CA ILE A 128 20.48 1.79 -9.67
C ILE A 128 21.88 1.42 -10.16
N GLU A 129 22.89 2.19 -9.76
CA GLU A 129 24.29 1.88 -10.05
C GLU A 129 24.78 0.62 -9.33
N GLU A 130 24.20 0.19 -8.23
CA GLU A 130 24.60 -1.04 -7.54
C GLU A 130 23.85 -2.27 -8.05
N GLU A 131 22.51 -2.18 -8.17
CA GLU A 131 21.61 -3.31 -8.42
C GLU A 131 21.41 -3.60 -9.92
N LEU A 132 21.51 -2.60 -10.79
CA LEU A 132 21.10 -2.68 -12.20
C LEU A 132 22.19 -2.29 -13.20
N LYS A 133 23.48 -2.45 -12.84
CA LYS A 133 24.63 -1.96 -13.65
C LYS A 133 24.54 -2.23 -15.15
N ASP A 134 24.12 -3.44 -15.53
CA ASP A 134 24.20 -3.93 -16.92
C ASP A 134 22.84 -4.02 -17.64
N ASP A 135 21.74 -3.55 -17.04
CA ASP A 135 20.39 -3.66 -17.61
C ASP A 135 19.73 -2.29 -17.81
N GLU A 136 19.94 -1.70 -18.99
CA GLU A 136 19.40 -0.37 -19.34
C GLU A 136 17.86 -0.34 -19.38
N GLU A 137 17.19 -1.44 -19.74
CA GLU A 137 15.73 -1.50 -19.79
C GLU A 137 15.14 -1.43 -18.37
N LEU A 138 15.74 -2.15 -17.42
CA LEU A 138 15.35 -2.07 -16.02
C LEU A 138 15.68 -0.71 -15.39
N LYS A 139 16.77 -0.05 -15.81
CA LYS A 139 17.07 1.32 -15.36
C LYS A 139 16.00 2.30 -15.81
N GLU A 140 15.58 2.21 -17.07
CA GLU A 140 14.53 3.07 -17.63
C GLU A 140 13.21 2.87 -16.86
N GLU A 141 12.80 1.63 -16.64
CA GLU A 141 11.58 1.31 -15.88
C GLU A 141 11.67 1.79 -14.43
N ALA A 142 12.82 1.60 -13.77
CA ALA A 142 13.04 2.09 -12.42
C ALA A 142 12.97 3.62 -12.33
N LEU A 143 13.45 4.34 -13.36
CA LEU A 143 13.34 5.80 -13.46
C LEU A 143 11.88 6.23 -13.61
N ARG A 144 11.11 5.60 -14.51
CA ARG A 144 9.67 5.83 -14.69
C ARG A 144 8.91 5.65 -13.39
N GLN A 145 9.21 4.58 -12.65
CA GLN A 145 8.61 4.31 -11.35
C GLN A 145 9.02 5.34 -10.31
N TRP A 146 10.30 5.69 -10.21
CA TRP A 146 10.79 6.70 -9.27
C TRP A 146 10.09 8.04 -9.47
N ALA A 147 9.93 8.48 -10.72
CA ALA A 147 9.23 9.71 -11.04
C ALA A 147 7.72 9.61 -10.72
N SER A 148 7.08 8.51 -11.12
CA SER A 148 5.65 8.29 -10.94
C SER A 148 5.24 8.24 -9.46
N TYR A 149 6.08 7.68 -8.60
CA TYR A 149 5.88 7.68 -7.15
C TYR A 149 5.92 9.07 -6.50
N ARG A 150 6.40 10.09 -7.22
CA ARG A 150 6.44 11.50 -6.77
C ARG A 150 5.46 12.39 -7.52
N GLY A 151 4.76 11.83 -8.50
CA GLY A 151 3.70 12.49 -9.26
C GLY A 151 2.31 12.21 -8.72
N GLN A 152 1.32 12.69 -9.48
CA GLN A 152 -0.10 12.34 -9.35
C GLN A 152 -0.38 11.23 -10.36
N THR A 153 -0.03 9.99 -9.98
CA THR A 153 -0.17 8.83 -10.86
C THR A 153 -0.93 7.70 -10.17
N LEU A 154 -1.66 6.90 -10.94
CA LEU A 154 -2.34 5.70 -10.42
C LEU A 154 -1.34 4.72 -9.79
N THR A 155 -0.15 4.58 -10.37
CA THR A 155 0.91 3.72 -9.84
C THR A 155 1.29 4.07 -8.40
N ARG A 156 1.36 5.37 -8.08
CA ARG A 156 1.66 5.83 -6.72
C ARG A 156 0.57 5.41 -5.73
N THR A 157 -0.69 5.72 -6.03
CA THR A 157 -1.82 5.40 -5.14
C THR A 157 -1.99 3.90 -4.98
N VAL A 158 -1.83 3.13 -6.06
CA VAL A 158 -1.89 1.67 -6.01
C VAL A 158 -0.82 1.11 -5.10
N ARG A 159 0.44 1.55 -5.26
CA ARG A 159 1.54 1.14 -4.39
C ARG A 159 1.22 1.44 -2.92
N GLY A 160 0.74 2.65 -2.63
CA GLY A 160 0.35 3.07 -1.29
C GLY A 160 -0.69 2.13 -0.67
N MET A 161 -1.81 1.92 -1.35
CA MET A 161 -2.88 1.06 -0.83
C MET A 161 -2.47 -0.40 -0.73
N MET A 162 -1.60 -0.88 -1.60
CA MET A 162 -1.08 -2.25 -1.55
C MET A 162 -0.13 -2.49 -0.37
N TYR A 163 0.31 -1.45 0.34
CA TYR A 163 0.97 -1.64 1.63
C TYR A 163 0.07 -2.29 2.67
N TYR A 164 -1.26 -2.19 2.57
CA TYR A 164 -2.15 -2.95 3.45
C TYR A 164 -1.97 -4.46 3.28
N ARG A 165 -1.95 -4.94 2.03
CA ARG A 165 -1.66 -6.35 1.76
C ARG A 165 -0.29 -6.73 2.31
N LYS A 166 0.74 -5.90 2.04
CA LYS A 166 2.11 -6.18 2.48
C LYS A 166 2.23 -6.23 4.01
N ALA A 167 1.56 -5.32 4.72
CA ALA A 167 1.46 -5.31 6.17
C ALA A 167 0.78 -6.57 6.68
N LEU A 168 -0.39 -6.93 6.13
CA LEU A 168 -1.13 -8.12 6.53
C LEU A 168 -0.36 -9.42 6.31
N VAL A 169 0.43 -9.54 5.23
CA VAL A 169 1.29 -10.71 4.99
C VAL A 169 2.38 -10.81 6.06
N LEU A 170 3.05 -9.70 6.37
CA LEU A 170 4.07 -9.66 7.42
C LEU A 170 3.47 -9.98 8.79
N GLU A 171 2.31 -9.43 9.10
CA GLU A 171 1.61 -9.66 10.35
C GLU A 171 1.09 -11.10 10.48
N ALA A 172 0.61 -11.69 9.39
CA ALA A 172 0.18 -13.08 9.36
C ALA A 172 1.38 -14.01 9.58
N PHE A 173 2.52 -13.68 8.99
CA PHE A 173 3.77 -14.38 9.24
C PHE A 173 4.14 -14.30 10.73
N LEU A 174 4.10 -13.12 11.34
CA LEU A 174 4.39 -12.96 12.78
C LEU A 174 3.40 -13.72 13.68
N ASP A 175 2.14 -13.86 13.26
CA ASP A 175 1.12 -14.61 14.00
C ASP A 175 1.28 -16.14 13.92
N MET A 176 1.92 -16.64 12.86
CA MET A 176 1.98 -18.07 12.50
C MET A 176 3.39 -18.69 12.61
N ALA A 177 4.44 -17.90 12.44
CA ALA A 177 5.83 -18.36 12.42
C ALA A 177 6.23 -19.00 13.75
N LYS A 178 6.96 -20.12 13.67
CA LYS A 178 7.56 -20.74 14.86
C LYS A 178 8.78 -19.94 15.30
N HIS A 179 9.29 -20.25 16.48
CA HIS A 179 10.48 -19.57 17.01
C HIS A 179 11.69 -19.68 16.05
N GLU A 180 11.89 -20.85 15.44
CA GLU A 180 12.97 -21.10 14.47
C GLU A 180 12.83 -20.20 13.24
N ASP A 181 11.63 -20.13 12.65
CA ASP A 181 11.31 -19.26 11.51
C ASP A 181 11.53 -17.76 11.81
N LEU A 182 11.18 -17.34 13.03
CA LEU A 182 11.41 -15.97 13.52
C LEU A 182 12.90 -15.67 13.79
N MET A 183 13.71 -16.70 14.03
CA MET A 183 15.15 -16.56 14.20
C MET A 183 15.85 -16.34 12.86
N GLU A 184 15.40 -17.00 11.78
CA GLU A 184 15.92 -16.81 10.42
C GLU A 184 15.42 -15.50 9.78
N GLY A 185 14.23 -15.06 10.16
CA GLY A 185 13.68 -13.76 9.79
C GLY A 185 12.99 -13.75 8.42
N TYR A 186 12.05 -12.81 8.25
CA TYR A 186 11.19 -12.71 7.06
C TYR A 186 11.96 -12.59 5.71
N LYS A 187 13.19 -12.06 5.74
CA LYS A 187 14.05 -11.88 4.54
C LYS A 187 14.82 -13.14 4.13
N ALA A 188 14.89 -14.18 4.96
CA ALA A 188 15.52 -15.46 4.60
C ALA A 188 14.76 -16.23 3.50
N ALA A 189 13.55 -15.75 3.16
CA ALA A 189 12.67 -16.33 2.14
C ALA A 189 13.28 -16.48 0.74
N GLY A 190 14.32 -15.71 0.40
CA GLY A 190 15.01 -15.83 -0.89
C GLY A 190 16.09 -16.91 -0.93
N THR A 191 16.52 -17.44 0.22
CA THR A 191 17.76 -18.21 0.33
C THR A 191 17.52 -19.69 0.65
N ILE A 192 16.36 -20.04 1.18
CA ILE A 192 16.07 -21.40 1.67
C ILE A 192 15.12 -22.11 0.71
N SER A 193 15.54 -23.27 0.20
CA SER A 193 14.74 -24.14 -0.67
C SER A 193 13.67 -24.95 0.07
N ASP A 194 13.23 -24.51 1.25
CA ASP A 194 12.36 -25.28 2.12
C ASP A 194 10.90 -25.18 1.66
N GLU A 195 10.32 -26.32 1.35
CA GLU A 195 8.90 -26.42 0.96
C GLU A 195 7.98 -25.98 2.10
N GLU A 196 8.39 -26.17 3.36
CA GLU A 196 7.64 -25.74 4.53
C GLU A 196 7.57 -24.20 4.60
N TRP A 197 8.69 -23.53 4.36
CA TRP A 197 8.76 -22.06 4.35
C TRP A 197 7.91 -21.45 3.22
N LYS A 198 8.01 -22.02 2.01
CA LYS A 198 7.16 -21.61 0.87
C LYS A 198 5.68 -21.81 1.18
N SER A 199 5.33 -22.92 1.82
CA SER A 199 3.96 -23.19 2.26
C SER A 199 3.48 -22.18 3.30
N LEU A 200 4.32 -21.80 4.27
CA LEU A 200 4.00 -20.78 5.28
C LEU A 200 3.74 -19.42 4.63
N ILE A 201 4.61 -18.97 3.72
CA ILE A 201 4.40 -17.71 2.99
C ILE A 201 3.10 -17.77 2.20
N ALA A 202 2.86 -18.84 1.45
CA ALA A 202 1.62 -18.99 0.67
C ALA A 202 0.37 -18.93 1.55
N GLN A 203 0.41 -19.47 2.77
CA GLN A 203 -0.68 -19.36 3.74
C GLN A 203 -0.85 -17.91 4.24
N CYS A 204 0.24 -17.20 4.51
CA CYS A 204 0.20 -15.79 4.92
C CYS A 204 -0.38 -14.90 3.82
N GLU A 205 0.01 -15.13 2.57
CA GLU A 205 -0.55 -14.45 1.40
C GLU A 205 -2.04 -14.74 1.23
N ALA A 206 -2.44 -16.01 1.33
CA ALA A 206 -3.85 -16.38 1.24
C ALA A 206 -4.69 -15.72 2.34
N LEU A 207 -4.18 -15.63 3.58
CA LEU A 207 -4.86 -14.93 4.67
C LEU A 207 -4.98 -13.43 4.38
N ALA A 208 -3.92 -12.78 3.89
CA ALA A 208 -3.98 -11.38 3.52
C ALA A 208 -4.99 -11.13 2.38
N ASP A 209 -5.04 -12.01 1.38
CA ASP A 209 -5.96 -11.91 0.24
C ASP A 209 -7.42 -12.21 0.61
N MET A 210 -7.67 -12.91 1.72
CA MET A 210 -9.00 -13.06 2.32
C MET A 210 -9.44 -11.81 3.10
N LYS A 211 -8.50 -11.03 3.64
CA LYS A 211 -8.78 -9.87 4.50
C LYS A 211 -8.76 -8.55 3.76
N PHE A 212 -8.02 -8.45 2.67
CA PHE A 212 -7.88 -7.22 1.90
C PHE A 212 -8.08 -7.43 0.42
N ALA A 213 -8.90 -6.57 -0.18
CA ALA A 213 -9.05 -6.45 -1.62
C ALA A 213 -8.93 -5.00 -2.04
N TYR A 214 -8.38 -4.76 -3.23
CA TYR A 214 -8.29 -3.41 -3.76
C TYR A 214 -8.93 -3.34 -5.14
N VAL A 215 -9.89 -2.44 -5.30
CA VAL A 215 -10.61 -2.24 -6.56
C VAL A 215 -10.31 -0.84 -7.09
N VAL A 216 -9.85 -0.77 -8.33
CA VAL A 216 -9.72 0.50 -9.06
C VAL A 216 -10.83 0.54 -10.11
N SER A 217 -11.67 1.59 -10.08
CA SER A 217 -12.69 1.81 -11.11
C SER A 217 -12.08 2.60 -12.25
N CYS A 218 -11.74 1.95 -13.35
CA CYS A 218 -11.13 2.55 -14.53
C CYS A 218 -12.07 2.42 -15.73
N GLN A 219 -12.94 3.42 -15.96
CA GLN A 219 -13.96 3.34 -17.02
C GLN A 219 -13.34 3.07 -18.39
N GLN A 220 -12.21 3.71 -18.69
CA GLN A 220 -11.59 3.65 -20.01
C GLN A 220 -10.74 2.41 -20.25
N TYR A 221 -10.55 1.54 -19.26
CA TYR A 221 -9.69 0.36 -19.41
C TYR A 221 -10.11 -0.51 -20.61
N GLY A 222 -11.42 -0.73 -20.79
CA GLY A 222 -11.93 -1.51 -21.92
C GLY A 222 -11.65 -0.88 -23.28
N ASN A 223 -11.72 0.45 -23.37
CA ASN A 223 -11.41 1.20 -24.59
C ASN A 223 -9.91 1.22 -24.86
N ASP A 224 -9.10 1.54 -23.83
CA ASP A 224 -7.65 1.59 -23.89
C ASP A 224 -7.07 0.22 -24.28
N LYS A 225 -7.65 -0.86 -23.74
CA LYS A 225 -7.28 -2.24 -24.07
C LYS A 225 -7.54 -2.55 -25.54
N ARG A 226 -8.72 -2.22 -26.08
CA ARG A 226 -9.06 -2.43 -27.50
C ARG A 226 -8.20 -1.61 -28.44
N SER A 227 -7.87 -0.39 -28.04
CA SER A 227 -7.03 0.54 -28.81
C SER A 227 -5.53 0.30 -28.61
N ALA A 228 -5.14 -0.69 -27.80
CA ALA A 228 -3.75 -1.02 -27.49
C ALA A 228 -2.92 0.16 -26.95
N LEU A 229 -3.53 1.03 -26.13
CA LEU A 229 -2.84 2.18 -25.54
C LEU A 229 -1.90 1.75 -24.40
N SER A 230 -0.86 2.56 -24.16
CA SER A 230 0.12 2.34 -23.07
C SER A 230 -0.54 2.23 -21.70
N ASN A 231 -1.56 3.06 -21.44
CA ASN A 231 -2.31 3.05 -20.17
C ASN A 231 -2.86 1.67 -19.81
N ALA A 232 -3.40 0.92 -20.78
CA ALA A 232 -3.91 -0.43 -20.53
C ALA A 232 -2.79 -1.43 -20.23
N GLN A 233 -1.62 -1.26 -20.85
CA GLN A 233 -0.43 -2.09 -20.58
C GLN A 233 0.14 -1.79 -19.19
N ASP A 234 0.25 -0.52 -18.82
CA ASP A 234 0.72 -0.08 -17.50
C ASP A 234 -0.24 -0.56 -16.38
N ILE A 235 -1.57 -0.46 -16.58
CA ILE A 235 -2.57 -1.00 -15.65
C ILE A 235 -2.45 -2.52 -15.52
N LEU A 236 -2.22 -3.22 -16.63
CA LEU A 236 -2.02 -4.66 -16.59
C LEU A 236 -0.73 -5.02 -15.83
N GLN A 237 0.34 -4.26 -16.02
CA GLN A 237 1.59 -4.44 -15.28
C GLN A 237 1.40 -4.19 -13.77
N LEU A 238 0.59 -3.19 -13.39
CA LEU A 238 0.20 -2.97 -12.00
C LEU A 238 -0.55 -4.18 -11.43
N MET A 239 -1.51 -4.75 -12.16
CA MET A 239 -2.21 -5.96 -11.73
C MET A 239 -1.29 -7.18 -11.62
N ARG A 240 -0.22 -7.27 -12.44
CA ARG A 240 0.81 -8.32 -12.33
C ARG A 240 1.64 -8.14 -11.07
N THR A 241 1.99 -6.89 -10.75
CA THR A 241 2.82 -6.52 -9.60
C THR A 241 2.06 -6.69 -8.28
N TYR A 242 0.75 -6.46 -8.30
CA TYR A 242 -0.10 -6.43 -7.11
C TYR A 242 -1.28 -7.41 -7.24
N PRO A 243 -1.15 -8.67 -6.78
CA PRO A 243 -2.15 -9.71 -7.02
C PRO A 243 -3.54 -9.45 -6.45
N SER A 244 -3.67 -8.65 -5.38
CA SER A 244 -4.97 -8.29 -4.79
C SER A 244 -5.67 -7.13 -5.52
N LEU A 245 -4.99 -6.47 -6.46
CA LEU A 245 -5.55 -5.41 -7.28
C LEU A 245 -6.52 -5.99 -8.31
N ARG A 246 -7.69 -5.38 -8.41
CA ARG A 246 -8.72 -5.70 -9.38
C ARG A 246 -9.14 -4.41 -10.07
N VAL A 247 -9.45 -4.50 -11.36
CA VAL A 247 -9.87 -3.34 -12.16
C VAL A 247 -11.31 -3.54 -12.58
N ALA A 248 -12.16 -2.57 -12.23
CA ALA A 248 -13.55 -2.52 -12.64
C ALA A 248 -13.68 -1.52 -13.80
N TYR A 249 -14.37 -1.90 -14.88
CA TYR A 249 -14.59 -1.03 -16.02
C TYR A 249 -15.93 -1.32 -16.71
N ILE A 250 -16.38 -0.38 -17.56
CA ILE A 250 -17.53 -0.58 -18.42
C ILE A 250 -17.05 -1.16 -19.75
N ASP A 251 -17.49 -2.38 -20.03
CA ASP A 251 -17.24 -3.06 -21.28
C ASP A 251 -18.42 -2.84 -22.24
N VAL A 252 -18.11 -2.45 -23.47
CA VAL A 252 -19.09 -2.17 -24.53
C VAL A 252 -18.85 -3.17 -25.65
N VAL A 253 -19.79 -4.10 -25.87
CA VAL A 253 -19.61 -5.18 -26.85
C VAL A 253 -20.79 -5.19 -27.80
N GLU A 254 -20.51 -5.50 -29.06
CA GLU A 254 -21.54 -5.77 -30.06
C GLU A 254 -22.02 -7.21 -29.93
N ASP A 255 -23.19 -7.41 -29.33
CA ASP A 255 -23.81 -8.72 -29.15
C ASP A 255 -24.75 -9.02 -30.32
N ARG A 256 -24.75 -10.28 -30.78
CA ARG A 256 -25.74 -10.76 -31.76
C ARG A 256 -27.02 -11.18 -31.05
N VAL A 257 -28.09 -10.43 -31.25
CA VAL A 257 -29.43 -10.79 -30.80
C VAL A 257 -30.19 -11.40 -31.98
N GLY A 258 -30.31 -12.73 -32.00
CA GLY A 258 -30.90 -13.49 -33.11
C GLY A 258 -30.00 -13.61 -34.34
N GLU A 259 -30.57 -14.00 -35.49
CA GLU A 259 -29.79 -14.29 -36.71
C GLU A 259 -29.34 -13.04 -37.48
N LYS A 260 -29.87 -11.84 -37.20
CA LYS A 260 -29.66 -10.65 -38.06
C LYS A 260 -29.48 -9.30 -37.36
N GLN A 261 -29.54 -9.22 -36.03
CA GLN A 261 -29.48 -7.92 -35.33
C GLN A 261 -28.25 -7.87 -34.41
N ILE A 262 -27.40 -6.86 -34.63
CA ILE A 262 -26.28 -6.53 -33.76
C ILE A 262 -26.77 -5.42 -32.85
N GLU A 263 -26.77 -5.66 -31.54
CA GLU A 263 -27.10 -4.65 -30.54
C GLU A 263 -25.88 -4.40 -29.66
N THR A 264 -25.64 -3.13 -29.34
CA THR A 264 -24.61 -2.74 -28.39
C THR A 264 -25.06 -3.11 -26.98
N ALA A 265 -24.34 -4.04 -26.36
CA ALA A 265 -24.53 -4.45 -24.99
C ALA A 265 -23.46 -3.82 -24.10
N TYR A 266 -23.88 -3.44 -22.89
CA TYR A 266 -23.03 -2.80 -21.89
C TYR A 266 -22.89 -3.74 -20.70
N TYR A 267 -21.67 -3.90 -20.21
CA TYR A 267 -21.36 -4.77 -19.08
C TYR A 267 -20.50 -4.05 -18.06
N SER A 268 -20.87 -4.14 -16.79
CA SER A 268 -19.99 -3.81 -15.67
C SER A 268 -19.09 -5.02 -15.41
N THR A 269 -17.79 -4.86 -15.60
CA THR A 269 -16.83 -5.98 -15.63
C THR A 269 -15.75 -5.77 -14.58
N LEU A 270 -15.40 -6.83 -13.85
CA LEU A 270 -14.26 -6.87 -12.93
C LEU A 270 -13.22 -7.84 -13.47
N VAL A 271 -11.98 -7.38 -13.62
CA VAL A 271 -10.83 -8.17 -14.06
C VAL A 271 -9.74 -8.24 -13.01
N LYS A 272 -8.91 -9.28 -13.11
CA LYS A 272 -7.61 -9.45 -12.45
C LYS A 272 -6.62 -10.06 -13.43
N VAL A 273 -5.34 -10.08 -13.11
CA VAL A 273 -4.36 -10.85 -13.89
C VAL A 273 -4.49 -12.36 -13.63
N ALA A 274 -4.42 -13.15 -14.70
CA ALA A 274 -4.22 -14.59 -14.66
C ALA A 274 -2.73 -14.90 -14.45
N LEU A 275 -2.38 -15.41 -13.27
CA LEU A 275 -1.05 -15.92 -12.97
C LEU A 275 -0.96 -17.39 -13.44
N ASN A 276 -0.91 -17.63 -14.75
CA ASN A 276 -0.60 -18.97 -15.26
C ASN A 276 0.92 -19.18 -15.25
N LYS A 277 1.38 -20.36 -14.79
CA LYS A 277 2.81 -20.70 -14.68
C LYS A 277 3.58 -20.69 -16.02
N ASP A 278 2.89 -20.68 -17.15
CA ASP A 278 3.48 -20.73 -18.49
C ASP A 278 3.68 -19.33 -19.13
N SER A 279 3.39 -18.25 -18.40
CA SER A 279 3.45 -16.87 -18.91
C SER A 279 4.86 -16.28 -19.09
N GLU A 280 5.92 -17.07 -18.95
CA GLU A 280 7.27 -16.70 -19.37
C GLU A 280 7.47 -16.84 -20.89
N SER A 281 6.53 -17.46 -21.62
CA SER A 281 6.56 -17.46 -23.08
C SER A 281 6.01 -16.14 -23.64
N ALA A 282 6.85 -15.44 -24.41
CA ALA A 282 6.63 -14.15 -25.08
C ALA A 282 5.47 -14.14 -26.10
N GLY A 283 4.24 -14.29 -25.63
CA GLY A 283 3.02 -13.99 -26.38
C GLY A 283 2.50 -12.57 -26.10
N PRO A 284 1.68 -11.98 -26.99
CA PRO A 284 1.19 -10.61 -26.82
C PRO A 284 0.43 -10.47 -25.50
N VAL A 285 0.88 -9.50 -24.70
CA VAL A 285 0.46 -9.12 -23.34
C VAL A 285 -1.06 -8.87 -23.20
N GLN A 286 -1.81 -8.78 -24.30
CA GLN A 286 -3.23 -8.38 -24.34
C GLN A 286 -4.25 -9.36 -23.75
N ASN A 287 -3.87 -10.60 -23.40
CA ASN A 287 -4.81 -11.62 -22.91
C ASN A 287 -4.49 -12.15 -21.50
N LEU A 288 -3.68 -11.43 -20.72
CA LEU A 288 -3.34 -11.83 -19.36
C LEU A 288 -4.39 -11.44 -18.32
N ASP A 289 -5.35 -10.58 -18.66
CA ASP A 289 -6.45 -10.23 -17.78
C ASP A 289 -7.60 -11.24 -17.87
N GLN A 290 -8.01 -11.75 -16.72
CA GLN A 290 -9.11 -12.66 -16.52
C GLN A 290 -10.31 -11.90 -15.98
N VAL A 291 -11.43 -12.03 -16.68
CA VAL A 291 -12.74 -11.57 -16.19
C VAL A 291 -13.19 -12.43 -15.01
N ILE A 292 -13.40 -11.80 -13.86
CA ILE A 292 -13.93 -12.44 -12.65
C ILE A 292 -15.46 -12.38 -12.64
N TYR A 293 -15.99 -11.17 -12.87
CA TYR A 293 -17.43 -10.90 -12.89
C TYR A 293 -17.76 -10.06 -14.10
N ARG A 294 -18.93 -10.32 -14.68
CA ARG A 294 -19.47 -9.55 -15.80
C ARG A 294 -20.98 -9.44 -15.62
N ILE A 295 -21.47 -8.22 -15.43
CA ILE A 295 -22.88 -7.94 -15.12
C ILE A 295 -23.45 -7.13 -16.28
N LYS A 296 -24.47 -7.66 -16.95
CA LYS A 296 -25.14 -6.95 -18.05
C LYS A 296 -25.91 -5.75 -17.50
N LEU A 297 -25.67 -4.58 -18.09
CA LEU A 297 -26.34 -3.34 -17.76
C LEU A 297 -27.60 -3.18 -18.63
N PRO A 298 -28.64 -2.47 -18.13
CA PRO A 298 -29.91 -2.31 -18.85
C PRO A 298 -29.81 -1.41 -20.08
N GLY A 299 -28.69 -0.71 -20.27
CA GLY A 299 -28.47 0.23 -21.36
C GLY A 299 -27.12 0.93 -21.24
N PRO A 300 -26.87 2.00 -22.02
CA PRO A 300 -25.65 2.77 -21.93
C PRO A 300 -25.48 3.34 -20.52
N ALA A 301 -24.36 3.02 -19.88
CA ALA A 301 -24.00 3.62 -18.61
C ALA A 301 -23.55 5.07 -18.86
N ILE A 302 -24.37 6.04 -18.45
CA ILE A 302 -23.96 7.45 -18.40
C ILE A 302 -23.17 7.62 -17.10
N LEU A 303 -21.89 7.31 -17.15
CA LEU A 303 -20.97 7.67 -16.09
C LEU A 303 -20.34 9.01 -16.47
N GLY A 304 -20.44 9.99 -15.57
CA GLY A 304 -19.67 11.22 -15.70
C GLY A 304 -18.18 10.95 -15.44
N GLU A 305 -17.37 11.99 -15.67
CA GLU A 305 -15.95 12.00 -15.26
C GLU A 305 -15.79 12.04 -13.72
N GLY A 306 -16.91 12.20 -12.99
CA GLY A 306 -16.92 12.35 -11.55
C GLY A 306 -16.50 11.09 -10.79
N LYS A 307 -15.77 11.33 -9.70
CA LYS A 307 -15.41 10.32 -8.70
C LYS A 307 -16.63 9.55 -8.15
N PRO A 308 -17.78 10.20 -7.84
CA PRO A 308 -18.95 9.49 -7.31
C PRO A 308 -19.52 8.44 -8.27
N GLU A 309 -19.61 8.75 -9.56
CA GLU A 309 -20.14 7.84 -10.58
C GLU A 309 -19.23 6.61 -10.73
N ASN A 310 -17.92 6.84 -10.73
CA ASN A 310 -16.93 5.76 -10.71
C ASN A 310 -17.06 4.85 -9.50
N GLN A 311 -17.21 5.43 -8.31
CA GLN A 311 -17.40 4.66 -7.09
C GLN A 311 -18.70 3.86 -7.14
N ASN A 312 -19.82 4.47 -7.56
CA ASN A 312 -21.12 3.82 -7.65
C ASN A 312 -21.13 2.61 -8.59
N HIS A 313 -20.43 2.70 -9.72
CA HIS A 313 -20.30 1.57 -10.65
C HIS A 313 -19.51 0.42 -10.02
N ALA A 314 -18.39 0.70 -9.35
CA ALA A 314 -17.46 -0.33 -8.89
C ALA A 314 -17.73 -0.86 -7.48
N ILE A 315 -18.56 -0.18 -6.67
CA ILE A 315 -18.84 -0.58 -5.28
C ILE A 315 -19.41 -1.99 -5.17
N ILE A 316 -20.15 -2.46 -6.17
CA ILE A 316 -20.69 -3.83 -6.21
C ILE A 316 -19.61 -4.93 -6.24
N PHE A 317 -18.38 -4.57 -6.60
CA PHE A 317 -17.24 -5.48 -6.67
C PHE A 317 -16.38 -5.49 -5.40
N THR A 318 -16.59 -4.55 -4.48
CA THR A 318 -15.86 -4.52 -3.20
C THR A 318 -16.41 -5.60 -2.27
N ARG A 319 -15.56 -6.06 -1.34
CA ARG A 319 -15.88 -7.15 -0.40
C ARG A 319 -15.34 -6.84 0.99
N GLY A 320 -15.90 -7.51 1.98
CA GLY A 320 -15.50 -7.37 3.38
C GLY A 320 -16.43 -6.47 4.18
N GLU A 321 -16.06 -6.25 5.43
CA GLU A 321 -16.84 -5.56 6.45
C GLU A 321 -16.59 -4.04 6.44
N GLY A 322 -15.40 -3.62 6.02
CA GLY A 322 -15.03 -2.21 5.83
C GLY A 322 -14.84 -1.84 4.35
N LEU A 323 -15.15 -0.59 4.01
CA LEU A 323 -14.83 0.00 2.72
C LEU A 323 -14.11 1.34 2.92
N GLN A 324 -12.89 1.44 2.39
CA GLN A 324 -12.13 2.67 2.33
C GLN A 324 -12.18 3.23 0.91
N THR A 325 -12.86 4.35 0.71
CA THR A 325 -12.84 5.10 -0.56
C THR A 325 -11.64 6.04 -0.56
N ILE A 326 -10.80 5.94 -1.59
CA ILE A 326 -9.52 6.65 -1.70
C ILE A 326 -9.55 7.53 -2.93
N ASP A 327 -9.01 8.74 -2.83
CA ASP A 327 -8.79 9.60 -3.97
C ASP A 327 -7.58 9.13 -4.80
N MET A 328 -7.61 9.31 -6.12
CA MET A 328 -6.49 8.99 -6.99
C MET A 328 -5.20 9.77 -6.67
N ASN A 329 -5.28 10.85 -5.92
CA ASN A 329 -4.12 11.64 -5.52
C ASN A 329 -3.62 11.31 -4.10
N GLN A 330 -4.28 10.38 -3.41
CA GLN A 330 -3.90 9.94 -2.08
C GLN A 330 -2.89 8.78 -2.16
N ASP A 331 -2.10 8.68 -1.10
CA ASP A 331 -1.06 7.67 -0.93
C ASP A 331 -1.15 7.12 0.50
N ASN A 332 -0.47 6.01 0.77
CA ASN A 332 -0.37 5.46 2.11
C ASN A 332 1.05 5.01 2.39
N TYR A 333 1.41 4.95 3.67
CA TYR A 333 2.74 4.54 4.10
C TYR A 333 2.68 3.15 4.73
N MET A 334 3.75 2.38 4.53
CA MET A 334 3.85 1.00 5.02
C MET A 334 3.65 0.91 6.54
N GLU A 335 4.27 1.83 7.28
CA GLU A 335 4.18 1.90 8.74
C GLU A 335 2.76 2.22 9.24
N GLU A 336 2.00 3.03 8.49
CA GLU A 336 0.61 3.32 8.81
C GLU A 336 -0.31 2.12 8.51
N ALA A 337 -0.01 1.38 7.45
CA ALA A 337 -0.74 0.17 7.08
C ALA A 337 -0.71 -0.92 8.16
N LEU A 338 0.35 -0.99 8.98
CA LEU A 338 0.45 -1.92 10.11
C LEU A 338 -0.62 -1.69 11.19
N LYS A 339 -1.18 -0.49 11.29
CA LYS A 339 -2.18 -0.17 12.31
C LYS A 339 -3.60 -0.52 11.88
N MET A 340 -3.82 -0.92 10.63
CA MET A 340 -5.18 -1.10 10.11
C MET A 340 -5.97 -2.15 10.91
N ARG A 341 -5.32 -3.20 11.43
CA ARG A 341 -5.99 -4.18 12.31
C ARG A 341 -6.49 -3.58 13.61
N ASN A 342 -5.73 -2.68 14.24
CA ASN A 342 -6.14 -1.93 15.42
C ASN A 342 -7.30 -1.00 15.08
N LEU A 343 -7.14 -0.22 14.02
CA LEU A 343 -8.10 0.79 13.59
C LEU A 343 -9.48 0.18 13.28
N LEU A 344 -9.52 -0.97 12.61
CA LEU A 344 -10.78 -1.65 12.30
C LEU A 344 -11.52 -2.13 13.55
N GLN A 345 -10.84 -2.36 14.68
CA GLN A 345 -11.53 -2.73 15.92
C GLN A 345 -12.36 -1.58 16.51
N GLU A 346 -12.11 -0.33 16.12
CA GLU A 346 -12.95 0.80 16.55
C GLU A 346 -14.40 0.62 16.15
N PHE A 347 -14.69 -0.07 15.03
CA PHE A 347 -16.05 -0.40 14.62
C PHE A 347 -16.77 -1.36 15.58
N LEU A 348 -16.03 -2.08 16.42
CA LEU A 348 -16.59 -3.02 17.39
C LEU A 348 -16.73 -2.40 18.79
N THR A 349 -16.03 -1.31 19.06
CA THR A 349 -16.10 -0.58 20.34
C THR A 349 -17.42 0.20 20.44
N GLU A 350 -18.06 0.16 21.62
CA GLU A 350 -19.23 0.99 21.88
C GLU A 350 -18.81 2.41 22.31
N ASP A 351 -18.96 3.37 21.40
CA ASP A 351 -18.78 4.80 21.72
C ASP A 351 -20.13 5.46 21.98
N GLY A 352 -20.58 5.41 23.23
CA GLY A 352 -21.86 5.98 23.67
C GLY A 352 -23.01 5.01 23.41
N ILE A 353 -23.93 5.35 22.51
CA ILE A 353 -25.18 4.57 22.28
C ILE A 353 -25.03 3.60 21.10
N ARG A 354 -24.07 3.82 20.20
CA ARG A 354 -23.92 3.04 18.97
C ARG A 354 -22.46 2.79 18.64
N GLN A 355 -22.20 1.68 17.96
CA GLN A 355 -20.91 1.42 17.33
C GLN A 355 -20.65 2.43 16.20
N PRO A 356 -19.40 2.86 16.01
CA PRO A 356 -19.01 3.68 14.87
C PRO A 356 -19.38 3.03 13.54
N SER A 357 -19.71 3.83 12.52
CA SER A 357 -19.96 3.35 11.15
C SER A 357 -19.02 3.96 10.12
N ILE A 358 -18.25 4.97 10.52
CA ILE A 358 -17.21 5.61 9.71
C ILE A 358 -16.00 5.78 10.62
N LEU A 359 -14.78 5.68 10.08
CA LEU A 359 -13.55 5.93 10.82
C LEU A 359 -12.73 6.97 10.07
N GLY A 360 -12.36 8.04 10.77
CA GLY A 360 -11.52 9.11 10.21
C GLY A 360 -10.07 8.89 10.58
N VAL A 361 -9.19 8.74 9.60
CA VAL A 361 -7.74 8.67 9.80
C VAL A 361 -7.11 10.05 9.57
N ARG A 362 -6.04 10.38 10.30
CA ARG A 362 -5.33 11.63 10.09
C ARG A 362 -4.58 11.60 8.77
N GLU A 363 -4.84 12.57 7.92
CA GLU A 363 -4.14 12.74 6.64
C GLU A 363 -2.98 13.73 6.77
N HIS A 364 -1.99 13.58 5.89
CA HIS A 364 -0.88 14.51 5.75
C HIS A 364 -0.76 14.99 4.31
N ILE A 365 -0.84 16.31 4.12
CA ILE A 365 -0.77 16.94 2.81
C ILE A 365 0.69 17.37 2.57
N PHE A 366 1.41 16.56 1.79
CA PHE A 366 2.85 16.74 1.55
C PHE A 366 3.17 17.88 0.56
N THR A 367 2.20 18.32 -0.26
CA THR A 367 2.40 19.45 -1.19
C THR A 367 2.53 20.78 -0.45
N GLY A 368 2.10 20.86 0.82
CA GLY A 368 2.13 22.10 1.60
C GLY A 368 3.52 22.71 1.79
N SER A 369 4.60 21.94 1.65
CA SER A 369 5.97 22.46 1.78
C SER A 369 6.58 22.95 0.47
N VAL A 370 5.90 22.79 -0.67
CA VAL A 370 6.47 23.06 -2.01
C VAL A 370 6.41 24.55 -2.36
N SER A 371 5.37 25.26 -1.93
CA SER A 371 5.23 26.71 -2.17
C SER A 371 4.30 27.35 -1.16
N SER A 372 4.31 28.67 -1.06
CA SER A 372 3.39 29.43 -0.20
C SER A 372 1.92 29.24 -0.59
N LEU A 373 1.63 29.10 -1.90
CA LEU A 373 0.29 28.81 -2.40
C LEU A 373 -0.12 27.38 -2.03
N ALA A 374 0.77 26.41 -2.23
CA ALA A 374 0.51 25.02 -1.86
C ALA A 374 0.32 24.87 -0.35
N TRP A 375 1.06 25.63 0.46
CA TRP A 375 0.87 25.72 1.91
C TRP A 375 -0.53 26.24 2.29
N PHE A 376 -1.00 27.29 1.62
CA PHE A 376 -2.35 27.83 1.86
C PHE A 376 -3.45 26.83 1.47
N MET A 377 -3.34 26.21 0.28
CA MET A 377 -4.28 25.18 -0.17
C MET A 377 -4.27 23.96 0.77
N SER A 378 -3.10 23.53 1.21
CA SER A 378 -2.94 22.47 2.21
C SER A 378 -3.62 22.81 3.53
N ASN A 379 -3.52 24.05 4.02
CA ASN A 379 -4.16 24.47 5.25
C ASN A 379 -5.68 24.58 5.12
N GLN A 380 -6.17 25.04 3.96
CA GLN A 380 -7.60 25.08 3.66
C GLN A 380 -8.18 23.65 3.71
N GLU A 381 -7.52 22.71 3.04
CA GLU A 381 -7.94 21.31 2.99
C GLU A 381 -7.86 20.65 4.38
N HIS A 382 -6.77 20.87 5.12
CA HIS A 382 -6.66 20.37 6.49
C HIS A 382 -7.76 20.92 7.41
N SER A 383 -8.11 22.19 7.25
CA SER A 383 -9.18 22.83 8.03
C SER A 383 -10.54 22.24 7.71
N PHE A 384 -10.84 21.99 6.43
CA PHE A 384 -12.13 21.47 6.01
C PHE A 384 -12.28 19.97 6.30
N VAL A 385 -11.33 19.15 5.82
CA VAL A 385 -11.43 17.69 5.84
C VAL A 385 -11.04 17.10 7.20
N THR A 386 -10.06 17.69 7.90
CA THR A 386 -9.61 17.14 9.19
C THR A 386 -10.27 17.84 10.38
N ILE A 387 -10.14 19.16 10.50
CA ILE A 387 -10.58 19.88 11.71
C ILE A 387 -12.10 20.03 11.74
N GLY A 388 -12.68 20.52 10.63
CA GLY A 388 -14.11 20.76 10.50
C GLY A 388 -14.94 19.48 10.72
N GLN A 389 -14.56 18.39 10.05
CA GLN A 389 -15.27 17.12 10.20
C GLN A 389 -15.21 16.56 11.62
N ARG A 390 -14.04 16.63 12.28
CA ARG A 390 -13.90 16.17 13.68
C ARG A 390 -14.74 16.99 14.65
N LEU A 391 -14.82 18.31 14.44
CA LEU A 391 -15.69 19.17 15.24
C LEU A 391 -17.16 18.83 15.04
N LEU A 392 -17.58 18.61 13.79
CA LEU A 392 -18.96 18.26 13.44
C LEU A 392 -19.36 16.86 13.90
N ALA A 393 -18.42 15.93 13.99
CA ALA A 393 -18.68 14.56 14.45
C ALA A 393 -19.12 14.49 15.91
N ASN A 394 -18.60 15.39 16.77
CA ASN A 394 -19.09 15.50 18.15
C ASN A 394 -18.90 16.92 18.72
N PRO A 395 -19.82 17.85 18.39
CA PRO A 395 -19.66 19.28 18.69
C PRO A 395 -19.70 19.62 20.19
N LEU A 396 -20.13 18.68 21.05
CA LEU A 396 -20.31 18.89 22.49
C LEU A 396 -19.16 18.33 23.35
N LYS A 397 -18.20 17.61 22.77
CA LYS A 397 -17.06 17.02 23.50
C LYS A 397 -15.85 17.96 23.48
N PHE A 398 -15.99 19.14 24.11
CA PHE A 398 -14.86 20.03 24.40
C PHE A 398 -14.12 19.54 25.65
N ASP A 399 -13.28 18.51 25.47
CA ASP A 399 -12.33 18.13 26.52
C ASP A 399 -10.99 17.76 25.91
N SER A 400 -9.92 17.95 26.68
CA SER A 400 -8.50 17.74 26.31
C SER A 400 -8.17 16.38 25.69
N THR A 401 -9.09 15.42 25.74
CA THR A 401 -9.03 14.08 25.13
C THR A 401 -9.41 14.03 23.65
N MET A 402 -9.88 15.15 23.06
CA MET A 402 -10.15 15.24 21.61
C MET A 402 -8.87 15.04 20.76
N ALA A 403 -7.69 15.18 21.37
CA ALA A 403 -6.40 14.89 20.75
C ALA A 403 -6.06 13.39 20.69
N THR A 404 -6.76 12.53 21.45
CA THR A 404 -6.30 11.17 21.76
C THR A 404 -7.13 10.07 21.09
N ARG A 405 -8.35 10.35 20.60
CA ARG A 405 -9.21 9.35 19.92
C ARG A 405 -9.67 9.77 18.53
N MET A 406 -9.64 8.84 17.59
CA MET A 406 -10.05 9.02 16.20
C MET A 406 -11.57 9.01 16.08
N TYR A 407 -12.17 10.10 15.59
CA TYR A 407 -13.61 10.18 15.29
C TYR A 407 -13.88 10.88 13.94
N LEU A 408 -14.58 10.18 13.03
CA LEU A 408 -15.60 10.52 11.97
C LEU A 408 -15.60 11.94 11.29
N ILE A 409 -16.05 12.26 10.05
CA ILE A 409 -16.80 11.69 8.87
C ILE A 409 -16.21 12.28 7.56
N GLY A 410 -16.25 11.58 6.42
CA GLY A 410 -15.47 11.90 5.20
C GLY A 410 -16.12 12.65 4.02
N PHE A 411 -15.65 12.27 2.82
CA PHE A 411 -15.74 12.85 1.46
C PHE A 411 -14.68 13.90 1.13
N SER A 412 -13.56 13.46 0.54
CA SER A 412 -12.80 14.31 -0.38
C SER A 412 -13.51 14.28 -1.74
N ILE A 413 -13.87 15.46 -2.24
CA ILE A 413 -14.23 15.69 -3.64
C ILE A 413 -12.94 15.88 -4.42
#